data_AF-A0A914FND0-F1
#
_entry.id   AF-A0A914FND0-F1
#
_cell.length_a   1.000
_cell.length_b   1.000
_cell.length_c   1.000
_cell.angle_alpha   90.00
_cell.angle_beta   90.00
_cell.angle_gamma   90.00
#
_symmetry.space_group_name_H-M   'P 1'
#
loop_
_entity.id
_entity.type
_entity.pdbx_description
1 polymer ?
#
loop_
_entity_poly.entity_id
_entity_poly.type
_entity_poly.pdbx_seq_one_letter_code
_entity_poly.pdbx_strand_id
1 'polypeptide(L)'
;MASESYIPTKATQQVEFLKKYPEYDGRGIKMAIIDYDIIDPSLPGMQKTSTGLPKIFDVLDKFKVTVDTSTVVETQIAKKNIKFIIGLSGRKLNIPKSWKNISDKWHIGSVPFKELKDVCLETDEIIECKVLEKAVRFHHGKSLRKNESKAMKDKIIDCIVWFDGEKWRACIDTSFLNKDPNLARVKVLTNYENEYEFAFLDDKLIYCVNICDNGNSLNLMYPHDDHATQVAHVAAGYFPGSSKTVKMY
;
A
#
# COMPACT_ATOMS: atom_id res chain seq x y z
N MET A 1 -14.27 1.35 -10.36
CA MET A 1 -14.86 2.64 -9.94
C MET A 1 -15.71 2.35 -8.72
N ALA A 2 -15.28 2.73 -7.52
CA ALA A 2 -16.14 2.69 -6.34
C ALA A 2 -17.35 3.58 -6.65
N SER A 3 -18.54 2.99 -6.73
CA SER A 3 -19.75 3.71 -7.11
C SER A 3 -20.17 4.61 -5.95
N GLU A 4 -20.71 5.79 -6.27
CA GLU A 4 -21.34 6.75 -5.34
C GLU A 4 -22.50 6.15 -4.49
N SER A 5 -22.76 4.84 -4.60
CA SER A 5 -23.91 4.13 -4.07
C SER A 5 -23.89 3.88 -2.57
N TYR A 6 -22.75 4.07 -1.89
CA TYR A 6 -22.59 3.64 -0.49
C TYR A 6 -22.87 4.72 0.55
N ILE A 7 -23.12 5.98 0.17
CA ILE A 7 -23.35 7.04 1.15
C ILE A 7 -24.84 7.44 1.18
N PRO A 8 -25.59 7.13 2.26
CA PRO A 8 -27.02 7.43 2.37
C PRO A 8 -27.29 8.91 2.72
N THR A 9 -26.68 9.85 1.99
CA THR A 9 -26.72 11.30 2.24
C THR A 9 -28.13 11.89 2.23
N LYS A 10 -29.04 11.27 1.46
CA LYS A 10 -30.45 11.67 1.39
C LYS A 10 -31.21 11.33 2.67
N ALA A 11 -30.97 10.16 3.25
CA ALA A 11 -31.66 9.71 4.46
C ALA A 11 -31.28 10.56 5.68
N THR A 12 -30.04 11.05 5.71
CA THR A 12 -29.51 11.89 6.81
C THR A 12 -29.74 13.38 6.62
N GLN A 13 -30.33 13.82 5.49
CA GLN A 13 -30.49 15.24 5.12
C GLN A 13 -29.18 16.04 5.13
N GLN A 14 -28.05 15.35 4.97
CA GLN A 14 -26.73 15.96 5.04
C GLN A 14 -26.53 17.01 3.93
N VAL A 15 -27.10 16.76 2.76
CA VAL A 15 -27.01 17.67 1.61
C VAL A 15 -27.72 18.99 1.92
N GLU A 16 -28.93 18.93 2.49
CA GLU A 16 -29.71 20.10 2.90
C GLU A 16 -29.00 20.86 4.04
N PHE A 17 -28.42 20.14 5.00
CA PHE A 17 -27.64 20.74 6.08
C PHE A 17 -26.44 21.53 5.55
N LEU A 18 -25.64 20.94 4.66
CA LEU A 18 -24.47 21.61 4.06
C LEU A 18 -24.85 22.73 3.09
N LYS A 19 -26.05 22.70 2.48
CA LYS A 19 -26.56 23.87 1.74
C LYS A 19 -26.82 25.06 2.66
N LYS A 20 -27.35 24.81 3.87
CA LYS A 20 -27.64 25.85 4.87
C LYS A 20 -26.38 26.32 5.60
N TYR A 21 -25.43 25.41 5.83
CA TYR A 21 -24.18 25.68 6.54
C TYR A 21 -22.98 25.18 5.72
N PRO A 22 -22.55 25.93 4.68
CA PRO A 22 -21.56 25.46 3.71
C PRO A 22 -20.17 25.14 4.26
N GLU A 23 -19.85 25.66 5.44
CA GLU A 23 -18.57 25.48 6.13
C GLU A 23 -18.61 24.45 7.25
N TYR A 24 -19.77 23.84 7.51
CA TYR A 24 -19.94 22.82 8.54
C TYR A 24 -19.66 21.44 7.94
N ASP A 25 -18.59 21.38 7.16
CA ASP A 25 -18.13 20.21 6.43
C ASP A 25 -17.10 19.41 7.22
N GLY A 26 -17.00 19.59 8.53
CA GLY A 26 -15.99 18.93 9.37
C GLY A 26 -14.60 19.56 9.30
N ARG A 27 -14.40 20.70 8.60
CA ARG A 27 -13.10 21.40 8.59
C ARG A 27 -12.58 21.65 10.00
N GLY A 28 -11.30 21.37 10.19
CA GLY A 28 -10.64 21.52 11.50
C GLY A 28 -10.92 20.38 12.49
N ILE A 29 -11.74 19.39 12.13
CA ILE A 29 -11.95 18.18 12.94
C ILE A 29 -11.03 17.06 12.42
N LYS A 30 -10.48 16.28 13.36
CA LYS A 30 -9.73 15.06 13.07
C LYS A 30 -10.50 13.87 13.62
N MET A 31 -10.61 12.82 12.81
CA MET A 31 -11.24 11.56 13.20
C MET A 31 -10.20 10.45 13.19
N ALA A 32 -10.19 9.61 14.23
CA ALA A 32 -9.48 8.35 14.22
C ALA A 32 -10.48 7.25 13.90
N ILE A 33 -10.17 6.42 12.91
CA ILE A 33 -10.94 5.21 12.59
C ILE A 33 -10.16 4.04 13.14
N ILE A 34 -10.75 3.37 14.12
CA ILE A 34 -10.16 2.19 14.76
C ILE A 34 -10.98 1.00 14.28
N ASP A 35 -10.42 0.29 13.31
CA ASP A 35 -11.03 -0.86 12.65
C ASP A 35 -10.03 -2.02 12.59
N TYR A 36 -10.44 -3.16 12.03
CA TYR A 36 -9.56 -4.32 11.91
C TYR A 36 -8.58 -4.22 10.73
N ASP A 37 -8.86 -3.40 9.72
CA ASP A 37 -8.00 -3.15 8.56
C ASP A 37 -7.68 -1.65 8.40
N ILE A 38 -6.81 -1.31 7.43
CA ILE A 38 -6.50 0.08 7.11
C ILE A 38 -7.39 0.63 6.01
N ILE A 39 -7.58 1.95 6.02
CA ILE A 39 -8.26 2.68 4.94
C ILE A 39 -7.38 2.65 3.68
N ASP A 40 -7.98 2.37 2.51
CA ASP A 40 -7.31 2.48 1.22
C ASP A 40 -7.14 3.96 0.79
N PRO A 41 -5.92 4.54 0.88
CA PRO A 41 -5.67 5.93 0.47
C PRO A 41 -5.75 6.16 -1.04
N SER A 42 -5.80 5.10 -1.85
CA SER A 42 -5.85 5.22 -3.30
C SER A 42 -7.23 5.62 -3.82
N LEU A 43 -8.29 5.38 -3.02
CA LEU A 43 -9.65 5.67 -3.46
C LEU A 43 -9.89 7.17 -3.61
N PRO A 44 -10.55 7.63 -4.70
CA PRO A 44 -10.76 9.06 -4.96
C PRO A 44 -11.40 9.83 -3.81
N GLY A 45 -12.36 9.22 -3.11
CA GLY A 45 -13.03 9.80 -1.96
C GLY A 45 -12.14 9.99 -0.73
N MET A 46 -11.04 9.24 -0.67
CA MET A 46 -10.13 9.15 0.48
C MET A 46 -8.84 9.98 0.33
N GLN A 47 -8.62 10.64 -0.81
CA GLN A 47 -7.34 11.33 -1.05
C GLN A 47 -7.28 12.74 -0.47
N LYS A 48 -8.36 13.53 -0.63
CA LYS A 48 -8.36 14.96 -0.30
C LYS A 48 -9.61 15.38 0.45
N THR A 49 -9.48 16.43 1.25
CA THR A 49 -10.61 17.11 1.90
C THR A 49 -11.22 18.16 0.98
N SER A 50 -12.32 18.79 1.40
CA SER A 50 -12.98 19.86 0.64
C SER A 50 -12.11 21.11 0.43
N THR A 51 -11.06 21.31 1.24
CA THR A 51 -10.04 22.37 1.03
C THR A 51 -8.77 21.88 0.37
N GLY A 52 -8.75 20.65 -0.15
CA GLY A 52 -7.61 20.10 -0.90
C GLY A 52 -6.44 19.60 -0.05
N LEU A 53 -6.60 19.54 1.28
CA LEU A 53 -5.61 18.92 2.17
C LEU A 53 -5.68 17.39 2.06
N PRO A 54 -4.60 16.66 2.36
CA PRO A 54 -4.65 15.20 2.53
C PRO A 54 -5.72 14.81 3.56
N LYS A 55 -6.53 13.81 3.23
CA LYS A 55 -7.60 13.35 4.12
C LYS A 55 -7.09 12.36 5.15
N ILE A 56 -6.34 11.35 4.71
CA ILE A 56 -5.64 10.41 5.59
C ILE A 56 -4.25 10.98 5.84
N PHE A 57 -3.95 11.31 7.08
CA PHE A 57 -2.65 11.90 7.46
C PHE A 57 -1.78 10.94 8.27
N ASP A 58 -2.32 9.82 8.75
CA ASP A 58 -1.56 8.77 9.43
C ASP A 58 -2.27 7.41 9.21
N VAL A 59 -1.47 6.35 9.18
CA VAL A 59 -1.93 4.96 9.03
C VAL A 59 -1.11 4.10 9.97
N LEU A 60 -1.82 3.41 10.87
CA LEU A 60 -1.25 2.42 11.77
C LEU A 60 -1.92 1.08 11.51
N ASP A 61 -1.10 0.07 11.31
CA ASP A 61 -1.56 -1.26 10.95
C ASP A 61 -1.01 -2.29 11.95
N LYS A 62 -1.94 -3.05 12.54
CA LYS A 62 -1.63 -4.15 13.44
C LYS A 62 -1.21 -5.42 12.68
N PHE A 63 -1.78 -5.63 11.50
CA PHE A 63 -1.60 -6.79 10.64
C PHE A 63 -0.55 -6.58 9.55
N LYS A 64 0.12 -5.42 9.57
CA LYS A 64 1.31 -5.11 8.78
C LYS A 64 2.29 -6.26 8.69
N VAL A 65 2.98 -6.31 7.56
CA VAL A 65 4.16 -7.15 7.41
C VAL A 65 5.39 -6.36 7.82
N THR A 66 6.10 -6.86 8.81
CA THR A 66 7.32 -6.22 9.34
C THR A 66 8.55 -6.90 8.76
N VAL A 67 9.34 -6.16 8.00
CA VAL A 67 10.58 -6.64 7.40
C VAL A 67 11.76 -6.18 8.25
N ASP A 68 12.53 -7.15 8.75
CA ASP A 68 13.82 -6.88 9.37
C ASP A 68 14.78 -6.33 8.30
N THR A 69 15.22 -5.10 8.53
CA THR A 69 16.14 -4.34 7.66
C THR A 69 17.42 -3.96 8.41
N SER A 70 17.70 -4.63 9.53
CA SER A 70 18.89 -4.39 10.36
C SER A 70 20.22 -4.74 9.69
N THR A 71 20.19 -5.54 8.62
CA THR A 71 21.39 -5.85 7.83
C THR A 71 21.79 -4.65 6.99
N VAL A 72 23.01 -4.13 7.18
CA VAL A 72 23.52 -2.98 6.45
C VAL A 72 24.60 -3.41 5.46
N VAL A 73 24.50 -2.94 4.22
CA VAL A 73 25.48 -3.15 3.16
C VAL A 73 25.96 -1.83 2.57
N GLU A 74 27.15 -1.85 2.00
CA GLU A 74 27.71 -0.71 1.26
C GLU A 74 27.63 -0.93 -0.24
N THR A 75 27.57 0.17 -0.99
CA THR A 75 27.52 0.14 -2.44
C THR A 75 28.77 -0.50 -3.05
N GLN A 76 28.55 -1.38 -4.02
CA GLN A 76 29.60 -1.90 -4.91
C GLN A 76 29.54 -1.22 -6.29
N ILE A 77 30.68 -1.17 -6.98
CA ILE A 77 30.79 -0.52 -8.29
C ILE A 77 31.08 -1.58 -9.35
N ALA A 78 30.19 -1.69 -10.34
CA ALA A 78 30.38 -2.53 -11.52
C ALA A 78 31.13 -1.78 -12.63
N LYS A 79 31.52 -2.51 -13.69
CA LYS A 79 32.03 -1.92 -14.94
C LYS A 79 31.07 -0.81 -15.42
N LYS A 80 31.62 0.30 -15.93
CA LYS A 80 30.89 1.52 -16.32
C LYS A 80 30.34 2.38 -15.15
N ASN A 81 30.92 2.24 -13.96
CA ASN A 81 30.59 3.07 -12.78
C ASN A 81 29.11 2.97 -12.34
N ILE A 82 28.54 1.78 -12.48
CA ILE A 82 27.16 1.48 -12.04
C ILE A 82 27.22 1.02 -10.59
N LYS A 83 26.58 1.77 -9.71
CA LYS A 83 26.39 1.44 -8.29
C LYS A 83 25.36 0.33 -8.13
N PHE A 84 25.67 -0.67 -7.31
CA PHE A 84 24.75 -1.76 -7.00
C PHE A 84 24.96 -2.29 -5.59
N ILE A 85 23.95 -2.98 -5.06
CA ILE A 85 24.05 -3.80 -3.84
C ILE A 85 23.60 -5.23 -4.14
N ILE A 86 23.90 -6.16 -3.23
CA ILE A 86 23.35 -7.51 -3.26
C ILE A 86 22.26 -7.59 -2.19
N GLY A 87 21.02 -7.87 -2.61
CA GLY A 87 19.90 -8.08 -1.70
C GLY A 87 20.00 -9.40 -0.95
N LEU A 88 19.16 -9.59 0.08
CA LEU A 88 19.13 -10.84 0.85
C LEU A 88 18.63 -12.02 0.02
N SER A 89 17.90 -11.76 -1.07
CA SER A 89 17.57 -12.79 -2.07
C SER A 89 18.79 -13.27 -2.87
N GLY A 90 19.95 -12.62 -2.73
CA GLY A 90 21.15 -12.83 -3.55
C GLY A 90 21.13 -12.08 -4.89
N ARG A 91 20.04 -11.37 -5.20
CA ARG A 91 19.94 -10.59 -6.44
C ARG A 91 20.82 -9.35 -6.41
N LYS A 92 21.36 -9.03 -7.58
CA LYS A 92 22.07 -7.77 -7.83
C LYS A 92 21.07 -6.65 -8.12
N LEU A 93 21.06 -5.63 -7.28
CA LEU A 93 20.15 -4.50 -7.32
C LEU A 93 20.91 -3.22 -7.71
N ASN A 94 20.67 -2.70 -8.92
CA ASN A 94 21.32 -1.48 -9.38
C ASN A 94 20.70 -0.26 -8.69
N ILE A 95 21.52 0.54 -8.03
CA ILE A 95 21.07 1.74 -7.32
C ILE A 95 20.90 2.90 -8.32
N PRO A 96 19.70 3.47 -8.47
CA PRO A 96 19.48 4.64 -9.31
C PRO A 96 20.29 5.84 -8.84
N LYS A 97 20.89 6.58 -9.78
CA LYS A 97 21.63 7.82 -9.47
C LYS A 97 20.73 8.92 -8.87
N SER A 98 19.42 8.83 -9.05
CA SER A 98 18.44 9.76 -8.47
C SER A 98 18.25 9.57 -6.97
N TRP A 99 18.64 8.43 -6.40
CA TRP A 99 18.51 8.18 -4.97
C TRP A 99 19.62 8.88 -4.22
N LYS A 100 19.25 9.81 -3.33
CA LYS A 100 20.17 10.48 -2.44
C LYS A 100 20.47 9.57 -1.25
N ASN A 101 21.75 9.35 -0.97
CA ASN A 101 22.23 8.68 0.23
C ASN A 101 23.66 9.15 0.50
N ILE A 102 23.85 9.95 1.54
CA ILE A 102 25.16 10.56 1.87
C ILE A 102 26.10 9.53 2.49
N SER A 103 25.54 8.55 3.22
CA SER A 103 26.31 7.54 3.95
C SER A 103 26.87 6.43 3.06
N ASP A 104 26.29 6.24 1.86
CA ASP A 104 26.48 5.07 0.98
C ASP A 104 26.19 3.70 1.66
N LYS A 105 25.51 3.72 2.82
CA LYS A 105 25.03 2.56 3.56
C LYS A 105 23.55 2.31 3.26
N TRP A 106 23.20 1.06 3.05
CA TRP A 106 21.86 0.61 2.69
C TRP A 106 21.42 -0.48 3.65
N HIS A 107 20.30 -0.25 4.31
CA HIS A 107 19.60 -1.25 5.09
C HIS A 107 18.87 -2.18 4.13
N ILE A 108 19.07 -3.48 4.27
CA ILE A 108 18.46 -4.48 3.40
C ILE A 108 17.66 -5.48 4.23
N GLY A 109 16.51 -5.83 3.69
CA GLY A 109 15.61 -6.84 4.22
C GLY A 109 15.00 -7.64 3.09
N SER A 110 14.25 -8.68 3.45
CA SER A 110 13.51 -9.44 2.45
C SER A 110 12.23 -10.02 3.01
N VAL A 111 11.22 -10.12 2.16
CA VAL A 111 9.92 -10.69 2.48
C VAL A 111 9.50 -11.67 1.39
N PRO A 112 8.99 -12.86 1.73
CA PRO A 112 8.36 -13.74 0.74
C PRO A 112 7.15 -13.06 0.09
N PHE A 113 7.04 -13.12 -1.23
CA PHE A 113 5.89 -12.57 -1.95
C PHE A 113 4.56 -13.18 -1.49
N LYS A 114 4.58 -14.45 -1.08
CA LYS A 114 3.43 -15.13 -0.47
C LYS A 114 2.97 -14.45 0.82
N GLU A 115 3.88 -13.94 1.66
CA GLU A 115 3.52 -13.26 2.91
C GLU A 115 2.76 -11.96 2.64
N LEU A 116 3.09 -11.24 1.56
CA LEU A 116 2.32 -10.05 1.16
C LEU A 116 0.95 -10.38 0.55
N LYS A 117 0.79 -11.58 -0.06
CA LYS A 117 -0.46 -11.97 -0.71
C LYS A 117 -1.41 -12.77 0.17
N ASP A 118 -0.90 -13.57 1.08
CA ASP A 118 -1.73 -14.43 1.91
C ASP A 118 -2.59 -13.59 2.86
N VAL A 119 -2.09 -12.43 3.32
CA VAL A 119 -2.89 -11.52 4.14
C VAL A 119 -3.99 -10.80 3.33
N CYS A 120 -3.89 -10.73 2.00
CA CYS A 120 -4.98 -10.29 1.13
C CYS A 120 -5.94 -11.41 0.69
N LEU A 121 -5.61 -12.67 0.94
CA LEU A 121 -6.41 -13.83 0.52
C LEU A 121 -7.15 -14.50 1.69
N GLU A 122 -6.95 -14.04 2.92
CA GLU A 122 -7.78 -14.49 4.05
C GLU A 122 -9.19 -13.89 4.04
N THR A 123 -9.45 -12.86 3.22
CA THR A 123 -10.72 -12.12 3.17
C THR A 123 -11.61 -12.43 1.96
N ASP A 124 -11.15 -13.19 0.97
CA ASP A 124 -12.00 -13.70 -0.11
C ASP A 124 -12.42 -15.18 0.16
N GLU A 125 -13.63 -15.38 0.69
CA GLU A 125 -14.43 -16.63 0.64
C GLU A 125 -14.00 -17.89 1.45
N ILE A 126 -13.43 -17.81 2.66
CA ILE A 126 -13.04 -19.05 3.40
C ILE A 126 -14.17 -19.73 4.22
N ILE A 127 -15.37 -19.15 4.37
CA ILE A 127 -16.49 -19.86 5.05
C ILE A 127 -17.54 -20.43 4.07
N GLU A 128 -17.90 -19.76 2.97
CA GLU A 128 -18.92 -20.30 2.05
C GLU A 128 -18.37 -21.17 0.90
N CYS A 129 -17.15 -20.91 0.38
CA CYS A 129 -16.64 -21.67 -0.77
C CYS A 129 -16.11 -23.07 -0.45
N LYS A 130 -15.77 -23.38 0.82
CA LYS A 130 -15.39 -24.75 1.21
C LYS A 130 -16.54 -25.76 1.05
N VAL A 131 -17.80 -25.29 1.06
CA VAL A 131 -18.98 -26.13 0.79
C VAL A 131 -19.18 -26.34 -0.72
N LEU A 132 -18.90 -25.33 -1.55
CA LEU A 132 -19.13 -25.36 -2.99
C LEU A 132 -18.01 -26.05 -3.80
N GLU A 133 -16.75 -26.00 -3.36
CA GLU A 133 -15.63 -26.67 -4.06
C GLU A 133 -15.73 -28.21 -4.09
N LYS A 134 -16.53 -28.81 -3.20
CA LYS A 134 -16.86 -30.25 -3.26
C LYS A 134 -17.84 -30.58 -4.40
N ALA A 135 -18.66 -29.63 -4.84
CA ALA A 135 -19.71 -29.85 -5.83
C ALA A 135 -19.23 -29.70 -7.29
N VAL A 136 -18.26 -28.81 -7.56
CA VAL A 136 -17.86 -28.46 -8.94
C VAL A 136 -16.78 -29.37 -9.52
N ARG A 137 -16.17 -30.25 -8.71
CA ARG A 137 -15.05 -31.12 -9.15
C ARG A 137 -15.43 -32.23 -10.14
N PHE A 138 -16.69 -32.34 -10.54
CA PHE A 138 -17.13 -33.44 -11.40
C PHE A 138 -16.93 -33.22 -12.90
N HIS A 139 -16.76 -32.00 -13.43
CA HIS A 139 -16.68 -31.81 -14.89
C HIS A 139 -15.56 -30.85 -15.33
N HIS A 140 -14.65 -31.43 -16.13
CA HIS A 140 -13.71 -30.82 -17.09
C HIS A 140 -12.31 -30.33 -16.63
N GLY A 141 -11.29 -31.02 -17.17
CA GLY A 141 -10.16 -30.39 -17.86
C GLY A 141 -8.94 -29.97 -17.04
N LYS A 142 -7.83 -30.72 -17.13
CA LYS A 142 -6.49 -30.30 -16.69
C LYS A 142 -5.87 -29.29 -17.67
N SER A 143 -5.05 -28.36 -17.14
CA SER A 143 -3.67 -28.02 -17.59
C SER A 143 -3.36 -26.52 -17.83
N LEU A 144 -2.12 -26.15 -17.48
CA LEU A 144 -1.33 -24.93 -17.72
C LEU A 144 -1.31 -23.77 -16.71
N ARG A 145 -2.32 -23.46 -15.89
CA ARG A 145 -2.25 -22.29 -14.95
C ARG A 145 -1.65 -22.55 -13.56
N LYS A 146 -1.49 -23.81 -13.14
CA LYS A 146 -1.06 -24.14 -11.76
C LYS A 146 0.44 -23.93 -11.47
N ASN A 147 1.31 -24.04 -12.48
CA ASN A 147 2.77 -24.03 -12.27
C ASN A 147 3.35 -22.61 -12.16
N GLU A 148 2.85 -21.65 -12.95
CA GLU A 148 3.29 -20.24 -12.85
C GLU A 148 2.86 -19.58 -11.54
N SER A 149 1.64 -19.90 -11.07
CA SER A 149 1.13 -19.40 -9.78
C SER A 149 1.96 -19.92 -8.60
N LYS A 150 2.42 -21.18 -8.65
CA LYS A 150 3.29 -21.74 -7.60
C LYS A 150 4.69 -21.13 -7.63
N ALA A 151 5.29 -20.97 -8.80
CA ALA A 151 6.61 -20.37 -8.95
C ALA A 151 6.69 -18.89 -8.53
N MET A 152 5.57 -18.15 -8.60
CA MET A 152 5.50 -16.76 -8.13
C MET A 152 5.42 -16.65 -6.59
N LYS A 153 4.76 -17.62 -5.92
CA LYS A 153 4.59 -17.61 -4.45
C LYS A 153 5.91 -17.77 -3.69
N ASP A 154 6.86 -18.51 -4.25
CA ASP A 154 8.15 -18.78 -3.62
C ASP A 154 9.20 -17.67 -3.88
N LYS A 155 8.80 -16.56 -4.52
CA LYS A 155 9.71 -15.44 -4.78
C LYS A 155 9.96 -14.63 -3.52
N ILE A 156 11.22 -14.26 -3.33
CA ILE A 156 11.66 -13.34 -2.28
C ILE A 156 11.73 -11.93 -2.87
N ILE A 157 11.17 -10.96 -2.16
CA ILE A 157 11.22 -9.54 -2.49
C ILE A 157 12.29 -8.90 -1.62
N ASP A 158 13.27 -8.24 -2.24
CA ASP A 158 14.23 -7.42 -1.51
C ASP A 158 13.63 -6.07 -1.15
N CYS A 159 13.88 -5.63 0.08
CA CYS A 159 13.52 -4.31 0.57
C CYS A 159 14.80 -3.54 0.84
N ILE A 160 14.86 -2.29 0.37
CA ILE A 160 16.01 -1.40 0.55
C ILE A 160 15.54 -0.19 1.34
N VAL A 161 16.22 0.11 2.45
CA VAL A 161 15.96 1.27 3.30
C VAL A 161 17.24 2.11 3.42
N TRP A 162 17.10 3.43 3.40
CA TRP A 162 18.24 4.33 3.58
C TRP A 162 17.77 5.70 4.06
N PHE A 163 18.69 6.50 4.58
CA PHE A 163 18.42 7.90 4.91
C PHE A 163 18.89 8.80 3.77
N ASP A 164 17.99 9.65 3.25
CA ASP A 164 18.28 10.50 2.09
C ASP A 164 18.94 11.85 2.42
N GLY A 165 19.14 12.11 3.72
CA GLY A 165 19.61 13.39 4.26
C GLY A 165 18.51 14.17 4.98
N GLU A 166 17.24 13.88 4.70
CA GLU A 166 16.08 14.52 5.31
C GLU A 166 15.17 13.50 6.00
N LYS A 167 14.90 12.37 5.34
CA LYS A 167 14.01 11.33 5.84
C LYS A 167 14.48 9.93 5.47
N TRP A 168 13.95 8.95 6.20
CA TRP A 168 14.10 7.55 5.83
C TRP A 168 13.27 7.25 4.59
N ARG A 169 13.88 6.52 3.66
CA ARG A 169 13.31 6.10 2.39
C ARG A 169 13.32 4.60 2.29
N ALA A 170 12.30 4.04 1.64
CA ALA A 170 12.19 2.62 1.37
C ALA A 170 11.85 2.39 -0.10
N CYS A 171 12.46 1.37 -0.69
CA CYS A 171 12.11 0.83 -1.99
C CYS A 171 11.88 -0.68 -1.85
N ILE A 172 10.71 -1.14 -2.28
CA ILE A 172 10.35 -2.56 -2.32
C ILE A 172 10.57 -3.07 -3.73
N ASP A 173 11.47 -4.02 -3.92
CA ASP A 173 11.87 -4.45 -5.27
C ASP A 173 10.77 -5.26 -5.97
N THR A 174 9.83 -4.56 -6.61
CA THR A 174 8.79 -5.16 -7.46
C THR A 174 9.24 -5.40 -8.90
N SER A 175 10.53 -5.17 -9.22
CA SER A 175 11.08 -5.30 -10.59
C SER A 175 10.81 -6.65 -11.24
N PHE A 176 10.77 -7.72 -10.42
CA PHE A 176 10.52 -9.08 -10.90
C PHE A 176 9.09 -9.29 -11.41
N LEU A 177 8.12 -8.47 -11.00
CA LEU A 177 6.73 -8.53 -11.47
C LEU A 177 6.63 -7.94 -12.88
N ASN A 178 7.30 -6.82 -13.11
CA ASN A 178 7.28 -6.10 -14.37
C ASN A 178 8.36 -6.59 -15.36
N LYS A 179 9.13 -7.63 -14.99
CA LYS A 179 10.29 -8.15 -15.74
C LYS A 179 11.31 -7.06 -16.10
N ASP A 180 11.33 -5.96 -15.35
CA ASP A 180 12.21 -4.82 -15.57
C ASP A 180 13.07 -4.63 -14.32
N PRO A 181 14.35 -5.06 -14.33
CA PRO A 181 15.25 -5.02 -13.17
C PRO A 181 15.63 -3.60 -12.72
N ASN A 182 15.09 -2.56 -13.37
CA ASN A 182 15.42 -1.17 -13.10
C ASN A 182 14.62 -0.60 -11.92
N LEU A 183 15.28 -0.52 -10.76
CA LEU A 183 14.73 0.12 -9.56
C LEU A 183 14.36 1.60 -9.75
N ALA A 184 14.86 2.28 -10.79
CA ALA A 184 14.51 3.69 -11.04
C ALA A 184 13.03 3.90 -11.37
N ARG A 185 12.29 2.83 -11.71
CA ARG A 185 10.85 2.86 -12.00
C ARG A 185 9.99 2.43 -10.81
N VAL A 186 10.62 1.91 -9.77
CA VAL A 186 9.93 1.52 -8.55
C VAL A 186 9.74 2.77 -7.70
N LYS A 187 8.51 2.95 -7.18
CA LYS A 187 8.21 4.10 -6.33
C LYS A 187 8.97 3.96 -5.01
N VAL A 188 9.68 5.03 -4.65
CA VAL A 188 10.34 5.16 -3.34
C VAL A 188 9.37 5.84 -2.41
N LEU A 189 9.18 5.26 -1.23
CA LEU A 189 8.28 5.77 -0.19
C LEU A 189 9.07 6.21 1.05
N THR A 190 8.39 6.88 1.96
CA THR A 190 8.82 7.22 3.33
C THR A 190 7.66 6.90 4.28
N ASN A 191 7.78 7.19 5.58
CA ASN A 191 6.65 7.07 6.52
C ASN A 191 5.44 7.79 5.95
N TYR A 192 4.27 7.14 6.00
CA TYR A 192 3.08 7.63 5.32
C TYR A 192 2.73 9.07 5.74
N GLU A 193 2.89 9.40 7.02
CA GLU A 193 2.64 10.74 7.58
C GLU A 193 3.46 11.88 6.94
N ASN A 194 4.59 11.57 6.29
CA ASN A 194 5.50 12.58 5.74
C ASN A 194 5.09 13.07 4.34
N GLU A 195 4.55 12.18 3.50
CA GLU A 195 4.27 12.49 2.08
C GLU A 195 2.89 11.97 1.61
N TYR A 196 2.15 11.24 2.44
CA TYR A 196 0.82 10.69 2.16
C TYR A 196 0.79 9.81 0.90
N GLU A 197 1.92 9.18 0.60
CA GLU A 197 2.11 8.39 -0.60
C GLU A 197 1.94 6.90 -0.36
N PHE A 198 1.39 6.24 -1.38
CA PHE A 198 1.29 4.80 -1.49
C PHE A 198 1.87 4.35 -2.84
N ALA A 199 2.10 3.05 -2.98
CA ALA A 199 2.51 2.39 -4.20
C ALA A 199 1.65 1.15 -4.46
N PHE A 200 1.72 0.63 -5.68
CA PHE A 200 1.03 -0.59 -6.07
C PHE A 200 2.04 -1.75 -6.05
N LEU A 201 1.70 -2.83 -5.34
CA LEU A 201 2.41 -4.10 -5.41
C LEU A 201 2.05 -4.83 -6.72
N ASP A 202 0.77 -4.82 -7.08
CA ASP A 202 0.24 -5.25 -8.38
C ASP A 202 -0.98 -4.41 -8.78
N ASP A 203 -1.73 -4.82 -9.80
CA ASP A 203 -2.89 -4.07 -10.31
C ASP A 203 -4.01 -3.84 -9.28
N LYS A 204 -4.00 -4.57 -8.15
CA LYS A 204 -5.07 -4.54 -7.15
C LYS A 204 -4.59 -4.14 -5.76
N LEU A 205 -3.36 -4.54 -5.39
CA LEU A 205 -2.88 -4.35 -4.03
C LEU A 205 -2.03 -3.09 -3.93
N ILE A 206 -2.51 -2.13 -3.16
CA ILE A 206 -1.73 -0.96 -2.74
C ILE A 206 -1.04 -1.21 -1.41
N TYR A 207 0.04 -0.48 -1.16
CA TYR A 207 0.70 -0.44 0.13
C TYR A 207 1.26 0.96 0.42
N CYS A 208 1.34 1.29 1.70
CA CYS A 208 2.17 2.36 2.23
C CYS A 208 3.18 1.76 3.22
N VAL A 209 4.11 2.59 3.69
CA VAL A 209 5.19 2.12 4.56
C VAL A 209 5.37 2.99 5.77
N ASN A 210 5.86 2.39 6.86
CA ASN A 210 6.44 3.08 8.00
C ASN A 210 7.82 2.48 8.28
N ILE A 211 8.81 3.33 8.48
CA ILE A 211 10.20 2.97 8.74
C ILE A 211 10.48 3.31 10.20
N CYS A 212 10.87 2.30 10.97
CA CYS A 212 11.07 2.37 12.40
C CYS A 212 12.53 2.06 12.76
N ASP A 213 12.88 2.29 14.02
CA ASP A 213 14.15 1.86 14.62
C ASP A 213 15.39 2.28 13.83
N ASN A 214 15.41 3.53 13.34
CA ASN A 214 16.48 4.09 12.52
C ASN A 214 16.78 3.23 11.27
N GLY A 215 15.73 2.80 10.58
CA GLY A 215 15.85 2.03 9.34
C GLY A 215 16.07 0.54 9.53
N ASN A 216 16.05 0.03 10.77
CA ASN A 216 16.21 -1.40 11.05
C ASN A 216 14.90 -2.20 10.92
N SER A 217 13.77 -1.51 10.86
CA SER A 217 12.45 -2.13 10.72
C SER A 217 11.63 -1.40 9.67
N LEU A 218 11.09 -2.16 8.72
CA LEU A 218 10.23 -1.65 7.65
C LEU A 218 8.86 -2.30 7.73
N ASN A 219 7.86 -1.50 8.01
CA ASN A 219 6.47 -1.90 8.10
C ASN A 219 5.78 -1.65 6.76
N LEU A 220 5.28 -2.72 6.14
CA LEU A 220 4.43 -2.69 4.96
C LEU A 220 2.97 -2.77 5.40
N MET A 221 2.21 -1.73 5.08
CA MET A 221 0.80 -1.57 5.51
C MET A 221 -0.07 -1.56 4.26
N TYR A 222 -1.15 -2.34 4.25
CA TYR A 222 -2.00 -2.50 3.08
C TYR A 222 -3.43 -2.86 3.49
N PRO A 223 -4.46 -2.47 2.73
CA PRO A 223 -5.84 -2.82 3.05
C PRO A 223 -6.03 -4.34 2.94
N HIS A 224 -6.43 -4.97 4.06
CA HIS A 224 -6.72 -6.41 4.11
C HIS A 224 -8.17 -6.72 3.72
N ASP A 225 -9.04 -5.74 3.91
CA ASP A 225 -10.47 -5.78 3.65
C ASP A 225 -10.89 -4.40 3.09
N ASP A 226 -12.17 -4.21 2.83
CA ASP A 226 -12.73 -2.91 2.49
C ASP A 226 -13.48 -2.25 3.65
N HIS A 227 -13.65 -2.91 4.80
CA HIS A 227 -14.48 -2.43 5.90
C HIS A 227 -14.05 -1.07 6.45
N ALA A 228 -12.79 -0.89 6.89
CA ALA A 228 -12.31 0.42 7.36
C ALA A 228 -12.50 1.49 6.29
N THR A 229 -12.30 1.11 5.03
CA THR A 229 -12.44 1.97 3.87
C THR A 229 -13.90 2.37 3.62
N GLN A 230 -14.85 1.46 3.80
CA GLN A 230 -16.28 1.73 3.72
C GLN A 230 -16.73 2.64 4.86
N VAL A 231 -16.29 2.35 6.09
CA VAL A 231 -16.55 3.17 7.27
C VAL A 231 -16.04 4.60 7.05
N ALA A 232 -14.79 4.74 6.60
CA ALA A 232 -14.19 6.02 6.26
C ALA A 232 -14.93 6.75 5.13
N HIS A 233 -15.38 6.03 4.10
CA HIS A 233 -16.18 6.61 3.02
C HIS A 233 -17.52 7.16 3.50
N VAL A 234 -18.23 6.44 4.35
CA VAL A 234 -19.51 6.91 4.91
C VAL A 234 -19.28 8.10 5.84
N ALA A 235 -18.23 8.05 6.66
CA ALA A 235 -17.93 9.09 7.63
C ALA A 235 -17.38 10.37 6.97
N ALA A 236 -16.53 10.25 5.96
CA ALA A 236 -15.70 11.34 5.49
C ALA A 236 -15.41 11.33 3.97
N GLY A 237 -16.03 10.49 3.13
CA GLY A 237 -15.71 10.46 1.70
C GLY A 237 -15.92 11.80 0.99
N TYR A 238 -14.94 12.30 0.23
CA TYR A 238 -15.05 13.56 -0.52
C TYR A 238 -14.78 13.38 -2.02
N PHE A 239 -15.77 13.68 -2.85
CA PHE A 239 -15.69 13.55 -4.31
C PHE A 239 -15.82 14.92 -5.00
N PRO A 240 -14.73 15.49 -5.54
CA PRO A 240 -14.77 16.78 -6.22
C PRO A 240 -15.73 16.74 -7.41
N GLY A 241 -16.64 17.73 -7.51
CA GLY A 241 -17.53 17.89 -8.67
C GLY A 241 -18.80 17.02 -8.69
N SER A 242 -19.01 16.14 -7.70
CA SER A 242 -20.29 15.43 -7.57
C SER A 242 -21.34 16.32 -6.89
N SER A 243 -22.56 16.40 -7.43
CA SER A 243 -23.65 17.23 -6.89
C SER A 243 -24.27 16.70 -5.57
N LYS A 244 -23.77 15.56 -5.10
CA LYS A 244 -24.17 14.87 -3.85
C LYS A 244 -23.03 14.86 -2.82
N THR A 245 -22.17 15.89 -2.85
CA THR A 245 -20.91 15.91 -2.11
C THR A 245 -21.15 15.72 -0.62
N VAL A 246 -20.60 14.65 -0.08
CA VAL A 246 -20.17 14.63 1.31
C VAL A 246 -18.96 15.54 1.39
N LYS A 247 -19.17 16.73 1.92
CA LYS A 247 -18.08 17.55 2.43
C LYS A 247 -17.92 17.12 3.88
N MET A 248 -17.22 16.03 4.13
CA MET A 248 -16.75 15.72 5.49
C MET A 248 -15.24 15.52 5.42
N TYR A 249 -14.50 16.15 6.33
CA TYR A 249 -13.05 16.04 6.45
C TYR A 249 -12.66 14.66 6.96
#